data_AF-A0A4S8NZ43-F1
#
_entry.id   AF-A0A4S8NZ43-F1
#
_cell.length_a   1.000
_cell.length_b   1.000
_cell.length_c   1.000
_cell.angle_alpha   90.00
_cell.angle_beta   90.00
_cell.angle_gamma   90.00
#
_symmetry.space_group_name_H-M   'P 1'
#
loop_
_entity.id
_entity.type
_entity.pdbx_description
1 polymer ?
#
loop_
_entity_poly.entity_id
_entity_poly.type
_entity_poly.pdbx_seq_one_letter_code
_entity_poly.pdbx_strand_id
1 'polypeptide(L)' 'MLKATPVRVGRPASEKPKVSTTIRLDQDVIEAFRRDGPGWQSRINAALKEWLGSKG' A
#
# COMPACT_ATOMS: atom_id res chain seq x y z
N MET A 1 -10.12 -40.33 12.03
CA MET A 1 -8.76 -39.79 11.89
C MET A 1 -8.72 -38.83 10.72
N LEU A 2 -8.66 -37.52 10.97
CA LEU A 2 -8.28 -36.52 9.96
C LEU A 2 -7.22 -35.64 10.63
N LYS A 3 -5.96 -35.79 10.23
CA LYS A 3 -4.88 -34.90 10.64
C LYS A 3 -4.92 -33.68 9.72
N ALA A 4 -5.15 -32.50 10.29
CA ALA A 4 -5.08 -31.24 9.57
C ALA A 4 -3.64 -30.99 9.12
N THR A 5 -3.41 -30.95 7.82
CA THR A 5 -2.11 -30.60 7.23
C THR A 5 -1.89 -29.10 7.41
N PRO A 6 -0.79 -28.64 8.03
CA PRO A 6 -0.55 -27.22 8.22
C PRO A 6 -0.32 -26.55 6.86
N VAL A 7 -1.24 -25.66 6.49
CA VAL A 7 -1.10 -24.77 5.33
C VAL A 7 0.12 -23.90 5.57
N ARG A 8 1.18 -24.09 4.79
CA ARG A 8 2.39 -23.26 4.84
C ARG A 8 2.06 -21.89 4.24
N VAL A 9 1.57 -20.97 5.07
CA VAL A 9 1.40 -19.57 4.67
C VAL A 9 2.78 -18.92 4.64
N GLY A 10 3.33 -18.72 3.44
CA GLY A 10 4.73 -18.36 3.22
C GLY A 10 5.19 -16.98 3.70
N ARG A 11 4.34 -16.15 4.34
CA ARG A 11 4.75 -14.88 4.94
C ARG A 11 4.01 -14.67 6.26
N PRO A 12 4.72 -14.38 7.37
CA PRO A 12 4.05 -13.94 8.60
C PRO A 12 3.16 -12.73 8.31
N ALA A 13 1.99 -12.70 8.93
CA ALA A 13 1.08 -11.56 8.85
C ALA A 13 1.81 -10.31 9.37
N SER A 14 1.84 -9.24 8.57
CA SER A 14 2.36 -7.95 9.02
C SER A 14 1.44 -7.41 10.11
N GLU A 15 2.00 -6.92 11.23
CA GLU A 15 1.21 -6.31 12.32
C GLU A 15 0.45 -5.07 11.85
N LYS A 16 0.95 -4.40 10.79
CA LYS A 16 0.31 -3.24 10.16
C LYS A 16 0.24 -3.45 8.66
N PRO A 17 -0.77 -4.20 8.16
CA PRO A 17 -0.94 -4.38 6.73
C PRO A 17 -1.35 -3.06 6.06
N LYS A 18 -1.01 -2.90 4.78
CA LYS A 18 -1.59 -1.83 3.98
C LYS A 18 -3.10 -2.06 3.88
N VAL A 19 -3.89 -1.06 4.21
CA VAL A 19 -5.34 -1.14 4.04
C VAL A 19 -5.66 -0.84 2.58
N SER A 20 -6.30 -1.79 1.90
CA SER A 20 -6.80 -1.59 0.54
C SER A 20 -8.07 -0.75 0.61
N THR A 21 -7.97 0.51 0.23
CA THR A 21 -9.09 1.46 0.26
C THR A 21 -9.22 2.14 -1.09
N THR A 22 -10.46 2.35 -1.53
CA THR A 22 -10.74 3.15 -2.72
C THR A 22 -10.85 4.61 -2.32
N ILE A 23 -9.89 5.42 -2.74
CA ILE A 23 -9.93 6.88 -2.59
C ILE A 23 -10.01 7.53 -3.97
N ARG A 24 -10.71 8.66 -4.05
CA ARG A 24 -10.70 9.51 -5.26
C ARG A 24 -9.58 10.54 -5.11
N LEU A 25 -8.78 10.66 -6.14
CA LEU A 25 -7.70 11.63 -6.26
C LEU A 25 -7.90 12.39 -7.56
N ASP A 26 -7.42 13.62 -7.60
CA ASP A 26 -7.50 14.43 -8.81
C ASP A 26 -6.68 13.82 -9.94
N GLN A 27 -7.11 14.07 -11.17
CA GLN A 27 -6.54 13.45 -12.37
C GLN A 27 -5.08 13.86 -12.56
N ASP A 28 -4.77 15.13 -12.35
CA ASP A 28 -3.42 15.71 -12.43
C ASP A 28 -2.44 15.05 -11.45
N VAL A 29 -2.90 14.78 -10.22
CA VAL A 29 -2.12 14.06 -9.20
C VAL A 29 -1.80 12.65 -9.69
N ILE A 30 -2.81 11.91 -10.19
CA ILE A 30 -2.61 10.56 -10.70
C ILE A 30 -1.66 10.55 -11.90
N GLU A 31 -1.82 11.48 -12.84
CA GLU A 31 -0.97 11.60 -14.02
C GLU A 31 0.47 11.92 -13.66
N ALA A 32 0.70 12.85 -12.73
CA ALA A 32 2.04 13.19 -12.25
C ALA A 32 2.77 11.96 -11.67
N PHE A 33 2.12 11.21 -10.77
CA PHE A 33 2.73 10.02 -10.18
C PHE A 33 2.90 8.87 -11.19
N ARG A 34 1.96 8.70 -12.14
CA ARG A 34 2.05 7.68 -13.20
C ARG A 34 3.17 7.97 -14.19
N ARG A 35 3.44 9.25 -14.49
CA ARG A 35 4.52 9.66 -15.41
C ARG A 35 5.89 9.16 -14.95
N ASP A 36 6.11 9.09 -13.65
CA ASP A 36 7.36 8.61 -13.07
C ASP A 36 7.53 7.07 -13.18
N GLY A 37 6.58 6.36 -13.78
CA GLY A 37 6.68 4.93 -14.11
C GLY A 37 6.07 3.96 -13.08
N PRO A 38 6.47 2.67 -13.13
CA PRO A 38 5.99 1.64 -12.21
C PRO A 38 6.21 2.00 -10.73
N GLY A 39 5.30 1.56 -9.86
CA GLY A 39 5.40 1.83 -8.42
C GLY A 39 4.82 3.18 -7.97
N TRP A 40 4.14 3.90 -8.85
CA TRP A 40 3.46 5.18 -8.55
C TRP A 40 2.54 5.13 -7.32
N GLN A 41 1.84 4.01 -7.08
CA GLN A 41 1.02 3.81 -5.87
C GLN A 41 1.84 3.78 -4.57
N SER A 42 3.06 3.24 -4.62
CA SER A 42 3.95 3.25 -3.45
C SER A 42 4.53 4.63 -3.20
N ARG A 43 4.81 5.39 -4.28
CA ARG A 43 5.29 6.78 -4.20
C ARG A 43 4.24 7.73 -3.64
N ILE A 44 3.01 7.68 -4.13
CA ILE A 44 1.93 8.52 -3.58
C ILE A 44 1.69 8.21 -2.11
N ASN A 45 1.74 6.93 -1.71
CA ASN A 45 1.65 6.55 -0.30
C ASN A 45 2.83 7.09 0.53
N ALA A 46 4.05 7.14 -0.02
CA ALA A 46 5.20 7.74 0.66
C ALA A 46 5.03 9.26 0.84
N ALA A 47 4.59 9.96 -0.22
CA ALA A 47 4.31 11.39 -0.17
C ALA A 47 3.22 11.74 0.87
N LEU A 48 2.15 10.94 0.96
CA LEU A 48 1.12 11.13 1.98
C LEU A 48 1.67 10.94 3.40
N LYS A 49 2.57 9.97 3.62
CA LYS A 49 3.23 9.78 4.92
C LYS A 49 4.15 10.94 5.29
N GLU A 50 4.94 11.41 4.34
CA GLU A 50 5.82 12.57 4.52
C GLU A 50 5.03 13.83 4.86
N TRP A 51 3.94 14.09 4.13
CA TRP A 51 3.05 15.21 4.43
C TRP A 51 2.44 15.12 5.83
N LEU A 52 1.99 13.94 6.27
CA LEU A 52 1.50 13.75 7.64
C LEU A 52 2.58 13.97 8.70
N GLY A 53 3.83 13.60 8.42
CA GLY A 53 4.96 13.82 9.31
C GLY A 53 5.43 15.28 9.37
N SER A 54 5.33 16.01 8.26
CA SER A 54 5.66 17.45 8.19
C SER A 54 4.58 18.34 8.81
N LYS A 55 3.35 17.83 8.95
CA LYS A 55 2.23 18.57 9.56
C LYS A 55 2.18 18.44 11.08
N GLY A 56 3.15 17.75 11.68
CA GLY A 56 3.32 17.55 13.13
C GLY A 56 4.34 18.49 13.72
#